data_AF-A0A350URV7-F1
#
_entry.id   AF-A0A350URV7-F1
#
_cell.length_a   1.000
_cell.length_b   1.000
_cell.length_c   1.000
_cell.angle_alpha   90.00
_cell.angle_beta   90.00
_cell.angle_gamma   90.00
#
_symmetry.space_group_name_H-M   'P 1'
#
loop_
_entity.id
_entity.type
_entity.pdbx_description
1 polymer ?
#
loop_
_entity_poly.entity_id
_entity_poly.type
_entity_poly.pdbx_seq_one_letter_code
_entity_poly.pdbx_strand_id
1 'polypeptide(L)'
;MFNNKILSGLLISFVGFLSHPNILSAGECGEAIRPLSYYDNISLYSLIAGFGLFFIGILVDKKFVKNAALGLAFIPFVAWGYVHFMIDFSQIKKNVFAYNALAEGTLANIAEAQDRYKSEQGVFLKDLQKLYSHTAGSQGINPCVRILKINADFQHWIAEAKHVSSPDTIRWESNSGSSLKKG
;
A
#
# COMPACT_ATOMS: atom_id res chain seq x y z
N MET A 1 -8.06 -44.39 6.82
CA MET A 1 -6.74 -44.01 6.28
C MET A 1 -6.94 -42.93 5.23
N PHE A 2 -6.99 -41.66 5.64
CA PHE A 2 -6.86 -40.56 4.66
C PHE A 2 -5.37 -40.35 4.42
N ASN A 3 -4.99 -40.36 3.15
CA ASN A 3 -3.64 -40.58 2.65
C ASN A 3 -2.71 -39.43 3.08
N ASN A 4 -1.64 -39.71 3.85
CA ASN A 4 -0.58 -38.73 4.22
C ASN A 4 0.00 -37.99 2.99
N LYS A 5 -0.16 -38.57 1.79
CA LYS A 5 0.21 -37.97 0.51
C LYS A 5 -0.66 -36.77 0.10
N ILE A 6 -1.93 -36.71 0.49
CA ILE A 6 -2.84 -35.61 0.14
C ILE A 6 -2.56 -34.40 1.05
N LEU A 7 -2.34 -34.63 2.35
CA LEU A 7 -1.99 -33.56 3.29
C LEU A 7 -0.59 -32.99 2.98
N SER A 8 0.37 -33.87 2.64
CA SER A 8 1.70 -33.43 2.17
C SER A 8 1.59 -32.71 0.82
N GLY A 9 0.75 -33.17 -0.11
CA GLY A 9 0.53 -32.49 -1.39
C GLY A 9 -0.07 -31.09 -1.26
N LEU A 10 -1.02 -30.90 -0.33
CA LEU A 10 -1.58 -29.59 0.01
C LEU A 10 -0.55 -28.68 0.70
N LEU A 11 0.26 -29.21 1.62
CA LEU A 11 1.35 -28.46 2.26
C LEU A 11 2.44 -28.06 1.25
N ILE A 12 2.82 -28.96 0.34
CA ILE A 12 3.82 -28.68 -0.71
C ILE A 12 3.25 -27.68 -1.74
N SER A 13 1.95 -27.76 -2.07
CA SER A 13 1.30 -26.79 -2.94
C SER A 13 1.16 -25.41 -2.28
N PHE A 14 0.95 -25.36 -0.96
CA PHE A 14 0.87 -24.11 -0.20
C PHE A 14 2.25 -23.45 -0.05
N VAL A 15 3.30 -24.25 0.17
CA VAL A 15 4.70 -23.78 0.18
C VAL A 15 5.16 -23.37 -1.23
N GLY A 16 4.71 -24.06 -2.28
CA GLY A 16 4.92 -23.69 -3.69
C GLY A 16 4.25 -22.37 -4.09
N PHE A 17 3.08 -22.09 -3.51
CA PHE A 17 2.36 -20.82 -3.72
C PHE A 17 3.00 -19.66 -2.93
N LEU A 18 3.59 -19.95 -1.76
CA LEU A 18 4.36 -18.97 -0.98
C LEU A 18 5.75 -18.64 -1.56
N SER A 19 6.29 -19.50 -2.44
CA SER A 19 7.65 -19.36 -2.99
C SER A 19 7.72 -18.67 -4.36
N HIS A 20 6.64 -18.00 -4.78
CA HIS A 20 6.69 -17.00 -5.86
C HIS A 20 6.64 -15.58 -5.27
N PRO A 21 7.69 -15.08 -4.59
CA PRO A 21 7.90 -13.66 -4.57
C PRO A 21 8.37 -13.28 -5.97
N ASN A 22 7.72 -12.30 -6.58
CA ASN A 22 8.12 -11.64 -7.82
C ASN A 22 7.79 -12.39 -9.11
N ILE A 23 6.83 -11.84 -9.85
CA ILE A 23 7.13 -10.98 -11.02
C ILE A 23 5.96 -9.98 -11.11
N LEU A 24 6.04 -8.88 -10.37
CA LEU A 24 5.27 -7.67 -10.69
C LEU A 24 6.29 -6.62 -11.07
N SER A 25 6.73 -6.74 -12.34
CA SER A 25 7.42 -5.74 -13.15
C SER A 25 7.76 -4.45 -12.39
N ALA A 26 8.95 -4.40 -11.79
CA ALA A 26 9.55 -3.15 -11.34
C ALA A 26 9.76 -2.26 -12.58
N GLY A 27 8.75 -1.43 -12.91
CA GLY A 27 8.93 -0.34 -13.85
C GLY A 27 9.92 0.68 -13.29
N GLU A 28 10.33 1.66 -14.12
CA GLU A 28 11.26 2.74 -13.75
C GLU A 28 10.85 3.54 -12.49
N CYS A 29 9.61 3.37 -12.02
CA CYS A 29 9.03 4.00 -10.84
C CYS A 29 9.02 3.13 -9.57
N GLY A 30 9.67 1.96 -9.58
CA GLY A 30 9.77 1.05 -8.42
C GLY A 30 8.56 0.12 -8.24
N GLU A 31 8.70 -0.87 -7.35
CA GLU A 31 7.66 -1.88 -7.10
C GLU A 31 6.49 -1.34 -6.28
N ALA A 32 5.27 -1.75 -6.64
CA ALA A 32 4.06 -1.36 -5.93
C ALA A 32 4.04 -1.90 -4.49
N ILE A 33 4.08 -1.00 -3.52
CA ILE A 33 4.11 -1.35 -2.11
C ILE A 33 2.68 -1.55 -1.61
N ARG A 34 2.43 -2.69 -0.94
CA ARG A 34 1.15 -2.95 -0.28
C ARG A 34 1.02 -2.06 0.98
N PRO A 35 -0.20 -1.60 1.31
CA PRO A 35 -0.41 -0.79 2.52
C PRO A 35 -0.01 -1.58 3.77
N LEU A 36 0.51 -0.90 4.79
CA LEU A 36 0.91 -1.53 6.05
C LEU A 36 -0.22 -2.36 6.68
N SER A 37 -1.45 -1.83 6.60
CA SER A 37 -2.68 -2.50 7.05
C SER A 37 -2.88 -3.90 6.45
N TYR A 38 -2.37 -4.16 5.23
CA TYR A 38 -2.44 -5.50 4.63
C TYR A 38 -1.66 -6.53 5.47
N TYR A 39 -0.45 -6.18 5.89
CA TYR A 39 0.40 -7.05 6.69
C TYR A 39 -0.12 -7.18 8.13
N ASP A 40 -0.65 -6.10 8.71
CA ASP A 40 -1.29 -6.13 10.03
C ASP A 40 -2.50 -7.06 10.04
N ASN A 41 -3.35 -6.98 9.01
CA ASN A 41 -4.51 -7.85 8.86
C ASN A 41 -4.09 -9.31 8.70
N ILE A 42 -3.07 -9.60 7.88
CA ILE A 42 -2.55 -10.97 7.75
C ILE A 42 -2.08 -11.47 9.11
N SER A 43 -1.26 -10.69 9.83
CA SER A 43 -0.79 -11.04 11.17
C SER A 43 -1.95 -11.35 12.13
N LEU A 44 -2.94 -10.46 12.20
CA LEU A 44 -4.09 -10.59 13.09
C LEU A 44 -4.97 -11.80 12.75
N TYR A 45 -5.37 -11.95 11.49
CA TYR A 45 -6.20 -13.09 11.08
C TYR A 45 -5.45 -14.41 11.20
N SER A 46 -4.13 -14.41 10.97
CA SER A 46 -3.31 -15.59 11.14
C SER A 46 -3.25 -16.03 12.61
N LEU A 47 -3.13 -15.09 13.55
CA LEU A 47 -3.22 -15.42 14.98
C LEU A 47 -4.61 -15.93 15.35
N ILE A 48 -5.69 -15.25 14.91
CA ILE A 48 -7.05 -15.68 15.20
C ILE A 48 -7.31 -17.10 14.68
N ALA A 49 -6.92 -17.38 13.43
CA ALA A 49 -7.07 -18.70 12.84
C ALA A 49 -6.19 -19.76 13.54
N GLY A 50 -4.94 -19.40 13.87
CA GLY A 50 -3.99 -20.27 14.56
C GLY A 50 -4.50 -20.67 15.95
N PHE A 51 -4.88 -19.69 16.77
CA PHE A 51 -5.43 -19.96 18.10
C PHE A 51 -6.80 -20.66 18.02
N GLY A 52 -7.67 -20.28 17.08
CA GLY A 52 -8.95 -20.94 16.88
C GLY A 52 -8.79 -22.43 16.60
N LEU A 53 -7.91 -22.80 15.66
CA LEU A 53 -7.62 -24.20 15.33
C LEU A 53 -6.92 -24.92 16.48
N PHE A 54 -6.03 -24.24 17.21
CA PHE A 54 -5.36 -24.79 18.38
C PHE A 54 -6.36 -25.17 19.48
N PHE A 55 -7.28 -24.26 19.84
CA PHE A 55 -8.31 -24.53 20.84
C PHE A 55 -9.30 -25.61 20.39
N ILE A 56 -9.72 -25.62 19.12
CA ILE A 56 -10.54 -26.70 18.56
C ILE A 56 -9.81 -28.05 18.69
N GLY A 57 -8.52 -28.08 18.38
CA GLY A 57 -7.69 -29.29 18.52
C GLY A 57 -7.60 -29.79 19.96
N ILE A 58 -7.59 -28.90 20.95
CA ILE A 58 -7.58 -29.28 22.38
C ILE A 58 -8.94 -29.78 22.85
N LEU A 59 -10.03 -29.12 22.45
CA LEU A 59 -11.39 -29.41 22.93
C LEU A 59 -12.01 -30.68 22.31
N VAL A 60 -11.50 -31.16 21.17
CA VAL A 60 -12.04 -32.33 20.49
C VAL A 60 -11.35 -33.61 20.93
N ASP A 61 -12.11 -34.56 21.49
CA ASP A 61 -11.59 -35.87 21.92
C ASP A 61 -11.32 -36.85 20.77
N LYS A 62 -11.84 -36.57 19.58
CA LYS A 62 -11.67 -37.45 18.42
C LYS A 62 -10.23 -37.34 17.90
N LYS A 63 -9.38 -38.30 18.27
CA LYS A 63 -7.92 -38.37 18.01
C LYS A 63 -7.50 -37.94 16.59
N PHE A 64 -8.25 -38.33 15.56
CA PHE A 64 -7.96 -37.92 14.18
C PHE A 64 -8.18 -36.42 13.94
N VAL A 65 -9.31 -35.88 14.39
CA VAL A 65 -9.69 -34.46 14.22
C VAL A 65 -8.78 -33.56 15.05
N LYS A 66 -8.45 -33.99 16.28
CA LYS A 66 -7.47 -33.32 17.14
C LYS A 66 -6.12 -33.14 16.46
N ASN A 67 -5.54 -34.25 15.96
CA ASN A 67 -4.23 -34.21 15.32
C ASN A 67 -4.26 -33.39 14.02
N ALA A 68 -5.35 -33.48 13.24
CA ALA A 68 -5.51 -32.67 12.04
C ALA A 68 -5.63 -31.17 12.36
N ALA A 69 -6.42 -30.79 13.36
CA ALA A 69 -6.60 -29.40 13.78
C ALA A 69 -5.31 -28.79 14.35
N LEU A 70 -4.58 -29.53 15.19
CA LEU A 70 -3.29 -29.09 15.73
C LEU A 70 -2.22 -28.97 14.65
N GLY A 71 -2.17 -29.90 13.69
CA GLY A 71 -1.26 -29.80 12.55
C GLY A 71 -1.59 -28.61 11.65
N LEU A 72 -2.88 -28.35 11.41
CA LEU A 72 -3.32 -27.22 10.59
C LEU A 72 -3.09 -25.87 11.29
N ALA A 73 -3.18 -25.82 12.63
CA ALA A 73 -2.90 -24.62 13.42
C ALA A 73 -1.45 -24.12 13.25
N PHE A 74 -0.52 -24.98 12.87
CA PHE A 74 0.87 -24.59 12.62
C PHE A 74 1.01 -23.64 11.42
N ILE A 75 0.18 -23.80 10.38
CA ILE A 75 0.27 -23.00 9.15
C ILE A 75 0.03 -21.50 9.44
N PRO A 76 -1.03 -21.10 10.15
CA PRO A 76 -1.21 -19.70 10.55
C PRO A 76 -0.07 -19.16 11.43
N PHE A 77 0.52 -19.96 12.32
CA PHE A 77 1.66 -19.48 13.12
C PHE A 77 2.92 -19.25 12.26
N VAL A 78 3.16 -20.10 11.26
CA VAL A 78 4.25 -19.89 10.29
C VAL A 78 4.01 -18.63 9.46
N ALA A 79 2.79 -18.41 8.97
CA ALA A 79 2.45 -17.21 8.21
C ALA A 79 2.58 -15.92 9.06
N TRP A 80 2.18 -15.97 10.33
CA TRP A 80 2.41 -14.89 11.28
C TRP A 80 3.91 -14.62 11.50
N GLY A 81 4.69 -15.68 11.73
CA GLY A 81 6.14 -15.57 11.89
C GLY A 81 6.84 -15.00 10.65
N TYR A 82 6.43 -15.43 9.46
CA TYR A 82 6.94 -14.86 8.21
C TYR A 82 6.74 -13.35 8.15
N VAL A 83 5.53 -12.86 8.46
CA VAL A 83 5.24 -11.43 8.44
C VAL A 83 6.09 -10.65 9.44
N HIS A 84 6.36 -11.16 10.64
CA HIS A 84 7.14 -10.44 11.65
C HIS A 84 8.65 -10.55 11.49
N PHE A 85 9.16 -11.66 10.95
CA PHE A 85 10.61 -11.90 10.86
C PHE A 85 11.20 -11.62 9.47
N MET A 86 10.44 -11.79 8.39
CA MET A 86 10.96 -11.60 7.03
C MET A 86 10.61 -10.25 6.43
N ILE A 87 9.58 -9.57 6.95
CA ILE A 87 9.14 -8.28 6.40
C ILE A 87 9.72 -7.15 7.24
N ASP A 88 10.60 -6.36 6.62
CA ASP A 88 11.10 -5.13 7.24
C ASP A 88 10.08 -4.01 7.08
N PHE A 89 9.18 -3.90 8.06
CA PHE A 89 8.21 -2.81 8.16
C PHE A 89 8.86 -1.42 8.17
N SER A 90 10.09 -1.31 8.68
CA SER A 90 10.81 -0.02 8.72
C SER A 90 11.22 0.42 7.32
N GLN A 91 11.68 -0.52 6.48
CA GLN A 91 12.04 -0.26 5.10
C GLN A 91 10.81 0.05 4.25
N ILE A 92 9.71 -0.71 4.42
CA ILE A 92 8.43 -0.43 3.76
C ILE A 92 7.95 0.98 4.09
N LYS A 93 7.95 1.36 5.38
CA LYS A 93 7.53 2.69 5.82
C LYS A 93 8.40 3.80 5.24
N LYS A 94 9.72 3.60 5.21
CA LYS A 94 10.67 4.56 4.59
C LYS A 94 10.39 4.76 3.10
N ASN A 95 10.17 3.67 2.36
CA ASN A 95 9.90 3.73 0.93
C ASN A 95 8.55 4.41 0.63
N VAL A 96 7.50 4.08 1.39
CA VAL A 96 6.19 4.74 1.29
C VAL A 96 6.33 6.23 1.58
N PHE A 97 7.05 6.61 2.64
CA PHE A 97 7.30 8.02 2.96
C PHE A 97 8.06 8.74 1.84
N ALA A 98 9.09 8.11 1.26
CA ALA A 98 9.84 8.68 0.15
C ALA A 98 8.95 8.91 -1.09
N TYR A 99 8.14 7.92 -1.47
CA TYR A 99 7.21 8.05 -2.60
C TYR A 99 6.12 9.10 -2.35
N ASN A 100 5.62 9.18 -1.12
CA ASN A 100 4.66 10.17 -0.68
C ASN A 100 5.29 11.59 -0.73
N ALA A 101 6.54 11.75 -0.31
CA ALA A 101 7.27 13.00 -0.41
C ALA A 101 7.50 13.46 -1.87
N LEU A 102 7.71 12.52 -2.81
CA LEU A 102 7.78 12.84 -4.25
C LEU A 102 6.43 13.34 -4.78
N ALA A 103 5.32 12.73 -4.34
CA ALA A 103 3.99 13.20 -4.68
C ALA A 103 3.70 14.60 -4.10
N GLU A 104 4.13 14.87 -2.87
CA GLU A 104 4.04 16.20 -2.25
C GLU A 104 4.90 17.23 -2.98
N GLY A 105 6.15 16.91 -3.34
CA GLY A 105 7.00 17.81 -4.11
C GLY A 105 6.36 18.20 -5.44
N THR A 106 5.72 17.24 -6.10
CA THR A 106 4.95 17.50 -7.33
C THR A 106 3.75 18.42 -7.07
N LEU A 107 3.01 18.21 -5.98
CA LEU A 107 1.89 19.08 -5.58
C LEU A 107 2.36 20.48 -5.16
N ALA A 108 3.53 20.62 -4.56
CA ALA A 108 4.13 21.91 -4.21
C ALA A 108 4.51 22.71 -5.47
N ASN A 109 5.09 22.05 -6.48
CA ASN A 109 5.37 22.67 -7.77
C ASN A 109 4.08 23.13 -8.47
N ILE A 110 3.01 22.33 -8.38
CA ILE A 110 1.68 22.71 -8.86
C ILE A 110 1.15 23.92 -8.09
N ALA A 111 1.33 23.97 -6.77
CA ALA A 111 0.89 25.09 -5.96
C ALA A 111 1.58 26.39 -6.37
N GLU A 112 2.89 26.33 -6.62
CA GLU A 112 3.64 27.48 -7.14
C GLU A 112 3.11 27.92 -8.51
N ALA A 113 2.83 26.98 -9.42
CA ALA A 113 2.25 27.30 -10.73
C ALA A 113 0.84 27.91 -10.62
N GLN A 114 0.00 27.43 -9.68
CA GLN A 114 -1.33 27.97 -9.41
C GLN A 114 -1.27 29.40 -8.87
N ASP A 115 -0.33 29.70 -7.98
CA ASP A 115 -0.16 31.04 -7.41
C ASP A 115 0.32 32.05 -8.47
N ARG A 116 1.26 31.65 -9.34
CA ARG A 116 1.69 32.46 -10.49
C ARG A 116 0.52 32.72 -11.43
N TYR A 117 -0.21 31.68 -11.82
CA TYR A 117 -1.35 31.83 -12.74
C TYR A 117 -2.45 32.71 -12.15
N LYS A 118 -2.75 32.58 -10.85
CA LYS A 118 -3.71 33.46 -10.17
C LYS A 118 -3.25 34.91 -10.14
N SER A 119 -1.95 35.17 -9.97
CA SER A 119 -1.42 36.54 -10.00
C SER A 119 -1.56 37.19 -11.38
N GLU A 120 -1.46 36.41 -12.46
CA GLU A 120 -1.55 36.89 -13.84
C GLU A 120 -2.99 36.99 -14.35
N GLN A 121 -3.84 36.02 -14.02
CA GLN A 121 -5.18 35.83 -14.61
C GLN A 121 -6.33 36.05 -13.61
N GLY A 122 -6.03 36.26 -12.33
CA GLY A 122 -7.01 36.50 -11.26
C GLY A 122 -7.84 35.27 -10.84
N VAL A 123 -7.64 34.11 -11.48
CA VAL A 123 -8.40 32.87 -11.22
C VAL A 123 -7.48 31.66 -11.17
N PHE A 124 -7.89 30.60 -10.46
CA PHE A 124 -7.14 29.34 -10.41
C PHE A 124 -7.43 28.44 -11.62
N LEU A 125 -6.45 27.62 -12.01
CA LEU A 125 -6.57 26.64 -13.10
C LEU A 125 -7.40 25.43 -12.64
N LYS A 126 -8.57 25.25 -13.26
CA LYS A 126 -9.48 24.13 -13.00
C LYS A 126 -9.17 22.87 -13.82
N ASP A 127 -8.56 23.05 -14.98
CA ASP A 127 -8.34 21.95 -15.92
C ASP A 127 -6.98 21.29 -15.67
N LEU A 128 -7.04 19.99 -15.37
CA LEU A 128 -5.88 19.16 -15.11
C LEU A 128 -4.95 19.08 -16.33
N GLN A 129 -5.50 18.98 -17.55
CA GLN A 129 -4.72 18.84 -18.77
C GLN A 129 -3.96 20.12 -19.09
N LYS A 130 -4.58 21.27 -18.85
CA LYS A 130 -3.95 22.59 -18.97
C LYS A 130 -2.89 22.80 -17.87
N LEU A 131 -3.12 22.29 -16.66
CA LEU A 131 -2.13 22.32 -15.59
C LEU A 131 -0.88 21.51 -15.96
N TYR A 132 -1.04 20.32 -16.54
CA TYR A 132 0.09 19.49 -17.00
C TYR A 132 0.95 20.22 -18.05
N SER A 133 0.35 20.97 -18.98
CA SER A 133 1.12 21.74 -19.96
C SER A 133 1.86 22.94 -19.36
N HIS A 134 1.29 23.58 -18.33
CA HIS A 134 1.95 24.68 -17.62
C HIS A 134 3.07 24.21 -16.68
N THR A 135 2.94 23.03 -16.09
CA THR A 135 3.92 22.45 -15.15
C THR A 135 5.06 21.70 -15.86
N ALA A 136 4.84 21.19 -17.08
CA ALA A 136 5.89 20.59 -17.90
C ALA A 136 7.03 21.58 -18.25
N GLY A 137 6.77 22.89 -18.21
CA GLY A 137 7.77 23.93 -18.44
C GLY A 137 8.52 24.40 -17.19
N SER A 138 8.02 24.13 -15.97
CA SER A 138 8.62 24.57 -14.71
C SER A 138 8.90 23.37 -13.79
N GLN A 139 10.15 22.90 -13.80
CA GLN A 139 10.68 21.81 -12.96
C GLN A 139 10.07 20.41 -13.12
N GLY A 140 9.06 20.23 -13.98
CA GLY A 140 8.58 18.92 -14.43
C GLY A 140 7.80 18.14 -13.36
N ILE A 141 6.69 17.54 -13.77
CA ILE A 141 5.98 16.56 -12.95
C ILE A 141 6.77 15.26 -12.98
N ASN A 142 7.05 14.67 -11.81
CA ASN A 142 7.68 13.36 -11.74
C ASN A 142 6.78 12.34 -12.48
N PRO A 143 7.29 11.60 -13.48
CA PRO A 143 6.48 10.68 -14.29
C PRO A 143 5.85 9.54 -13.46
N CYS A 144 6.39 9.29 -12.26
CA CYS A 144 5.90 8.30 -11.32
C CYS A 144 4.78 8.82 -10.42
N VAL A 145 4.45 10.11 -10.49
CA VAL A 145 3.36 10.73 -9.72
C VAL A 145 2.19 11.02 -10.65
N ARG A 146 1.01 10.51 -10.29
CA ARG A 146 -0.24 10.76 -11.01
C ARG A 146 -1.10 11.72 -10.21
N ILE A 147 -1.46 12.84 -10.80
CA ILE A 147 -2.50 13.72 -10.25
C ILE A 147 -3.84 13.05 -10.54
N LEU A 148 -4.59 12.73 -9.49
CA LEU A 148 -5.87 12.04 -9.57
C LEU A 148 -7.01 13.02 -9.83
N LYS A 149 -6.99 14.15 -9.11
CA LYS A 149 -8.06 15.16 -9.15
C LYS A 149 -7.49 16.53 -8.87
N ILE A 150 -8.07 17.53 -9.52
CA ILE A 150 -7.92 18.94 -9.15
C ILE A 150 -9.31 19.57 -9.15
N ASN A 151 -9.61 20.31 -8.09
CA ASN A 151 -10.82 21.11 -7.99
C ASN A 151 -10.42 22.51 -7.55
N ALA A 152 -10.81 23.51 -8.33
CA ALA A 152 -10.46 24.88 -8.07
C ALA A 152 -11.70 25.77 -8.16
N ASP A 153 -11.87 26.59 -7.14
CA ASP A 153 -12.86 27.64 -7.03
C ASP A 153 -12.16 29.02 -7.07
N PHE A 154 -12.89 30.13 -6.94
CA PHE A 154 -12.30 31.47 -7.04
C PHE A 154 -11.30 31.78 -5.92
N GLN A 155 -11.51 31.25 -4.73
CA GLN A 155 -10.69 31.56 -3.55
C GLN A 155 -9.84 30.39 -3.05
N HIS A 156 -10.21 29.16 -3.37
CA HIS A 156 -9.55 27.95 -2.86
C HIS A 156 -9.37 26.90 -3.96
N TRP A 157 -8.35 26.07 -3.84
CA TRP A 157 -8.18 24.90 -4.69
C TRP A 157 -7.65 23.71 -3.90
N ILE A 158 -7.96 22.53 -4.40
CA ILE A 158 -7.61 21.24 -3.82
C ILE A 158 -7.09 20.37 -4.95
N ALA A 159 -5.96 19.69 -4.73
CA ALA A 159 -5.52 18.62 -5.62
C ALA A 159 -5.14 17.37 -4.85
N GLU A 160 -5.31 16.23 -5.51
CA GLU A 160 -4.93 14.92 -5.00
C GLU A 160 -3.93 14.29 -5.96
N ALA A 161 -2.79 13.84 -5.45
CA ALA A 161 -1.80 13.11 -6.22
C ALA A 161 -1.39 11.83 -5.51
N LYS A 162 -0.97 10.85 -6.30
CA LYS A 162 -0.54 9.55 -5.82
C LYS A 162 0.67 9.08 -6.61
N HIS A 163 1.68 8.61 -5.89
CA HIS A 163 2.79 7.90 -6.52
C HIS A 163 2.32 6.51 -6.97
N VAL A 164 2.68 6.08 -8.19
CA VAL A 164 2.23 4.79 -8.75
C VAL A 164 2.52 3.59 -7.85
N SER A 165 3.62 3.68 -7.10
CA SER A 165 4.09 2.60 -6.22
C SER A 165 3.73 2.79 -4.75
N SER A 166 3.15 3.93 -4.37
CA SER A 166 2.67 4.15 -3.00
C SER A 166 1.23 3.67 -2.85
N PRO A 167 0.83 3.10 -1.71
CA PRO A 167 -0.57 2.82 -1.42
C PRO A 167 -1.36 4.12 -1.15
N ASP A 168 -0.71 5.18 -0.69
CA ASP A 168 -1.37 6.37 -0.16
C ASP A 168 -1.66 7.43 -1.23
N THR A 169 -2.66 8.26 -0.97
CA THR A 169 -2.98 9.44 -1.77
C THR A 169 -2.70 10.68 -0.93
N ILE A 170 -1.97 11.64 -1.50
CA ILE A 170 -1.65 12.90 -0.86
C ILE A 170 -2.62 13.97 -1.36
N ARG A 171 -3.19 14.73 -0.42
CA ARG A 171 -4.06 15.86 -0.72
C ARG A 171 -3.35 17.17 -0.41
N TRP A 172 -3.44 18.12 -1.32
CA TRP A 172 -2.98 19.49 -1.13
C TRP A 172 -4.17 20.44 -1.16
N GLU A 173 -4.28 21.29 -0.15
CA GLU A 173 -5.25 22.38 -0.09
C GLU A 173 -4.54 23.72 -0.07
N SER A 174 -5.02 24.69 -0.83
CA SER A 174 -4.45 26.05 -0.86
C SER A 174 -4.36 26.70 0.51
N ASN A 175 -5.33 26.46 1.39
CA ASN A 175 -5.44 27.14 2.67
C ASN A 175 -4.62 26.48 3.78
N SER A 176 -4.38 25.17 3.67
CA SER A 176 -3.78 24.38 4.76
C SER A 176 -2.53 23.60 4.36
N GLY A 177 -2.15 23.64 3.08
CA GLY A 177 -0.99 22.95 2.52
C GLY A 177 -1.24 21.46 2.30
N SER A 178 -0.14 20.69 2.22
CA SER A 178 -0.16 19.23 2.05
C SER A 178 -0.69 18.48 3.28
N SER A 179 -1.38 17.37 3.05
CA SER A 179 -1.77 16.41 4.07
C SER A 179 -0.58 15.69 4.72
N LEU A 180 0.57 15.59 4.03
CA LEU A 180 1.80 15.00 4.58
C LEU A 180 2.37 15.81 5.75
N LYS A 181 2.25 17.13 5.74
CA LYS A 181 2.72 17.99 6.86
C LYS A 181 1.93 17.80 8.15
N LYS A 182 0.77 17.13 8.09
CA LYS A 182 -0.10 16.87 9.24
C LYS A 182 0.02 15.44 9.78
N GLY A 183 0.90 14.61 9.20
CA GLY A 183 1.09 13.19 9.54
C GLY A 183 2.40 12.89 10.24
#